data_AF-A0A0E0B5E3-F1
#
_entry.id   AF-A0A0E0B5E3-F1
#
_cell.length_a   1.000
_cell.length_b   1.000
_cell.length_c   1.000
_cell.angle_alpha   90.00
_cell.angle_beta   90.00
_cell.angle_gamma   90.00
#
_symmetry.space_group_name_H-M   'P 1'
#
loop_
_entity.id
_entity.type
_entity.pdbx_description
1 polymer ?
#
loop_
_entity_poly.entity_id
_entity_poly.type
_entity_poly.pdbx_seq_one_letter_code
_entity_poly.pdbx_strand_id
1 'polypeptide(L)'
;MASAWRAKTIGPTVPAAYLGDGRMPGDTKYGFHLFELTTAPCVAWLGAHPPRSVVFASFGSLSDLDPSDMREVALALLDAGAPFLWVVRSSESHKLPAGYAAAAAAANGMVVSWCPQLEVLAHPAVGCFLTHCGWNSTAEALVAGVPMVALPQWTDQPMNAEYVEAVWGAGVRVRPAAAGGLAARAEVARGIEEVMRGERSGEYRRNAAAWMEKARAASREGGSSDRNIAEFVANTKPTDAHVSQVYPPPVRPKIAPRPLYKAQNCRPSLYHK
;
A
#
# COMPACT_ATOMS: atom_id res chain seq x y z
N MET A 1 22.41 -7.15 8.74
CA MET A 1 21.57 -7.71 7.64
C MET A 1 22.34 -7.88 6.34
N ALA A 2 22.91 -6.81 5.75
CA ALA A 2 23.62 -6.92 4.46
C ALA A 2 24.85 -7.86 4.48
N SER A 3 25.63 -7.89 5.57
CA SER A 3 26.82 -8.74 5.69
C SER A 3 26.52 -10.23 5.90
N ALA A 4 25.37 -10.57 6.47
CA ALA A 4 24.99 -11.95 6.78
C ALA A 4 24.06 -12.57 5.72
N TRP A 5 23.17 -11.78 5.13
CA TRP A 5 22.10 -12.26 4.24
C TRP A 5 22.12 -11.63 2.85
N ARG A 6 23.03 -10.67 2.60
CA ARG A 6 23.09 -9.87 1.37
C ARG A 6 21.75 -9.19 1.02
N ALA A 7 20.89 -8.98 2.01
CA ALA A 7 19.59 -8.34 1.84
C ALA A 7 19.76 -6.88 1.38
N LYS A 8 18.93 -6.46 0.42
CA LYS A 8 18.88 -5.12 -0.16
C LYS A 8 17.48 -4.55 0.01
N THR A 9 17.38 -3.30 0.43
CA THR A 9 16.11 -2.59 0.58
C THR A 9 15.75 -1.88 -0.71
N ILE A 10 14.58 -2.16 -1.26
CA ILE A 10 14.09 -1.61 -2.54
C ILE A 10 12.77 -0.81 -2.40
N GLY A 11 12.37 -0.53 -1.16
CA GLY A 11 11.16 0.24 -0.87
C GLY A 11 11.44 1.74 -0.68
N PRO A 12 10.37 2.54 -0.43
CA PRO A 12 8.95 2.13 -0.48
C PRO A 12 8.46 1.85 -1.92
N THR A 13 7.45 0.99 -2.06
CA THR A 13 6.86 0.57 -3.34
C THR A 13 5.56 1.31 -3.67
N VAL A 14 5.46 2.57 -3.21
CA VAL A 14 4.39 3.48 -3.59
C VAL A 14 4.66 4.05 -4.99
N PRO A 15 3.63 4.48 -5.73
CA PRO A 15 3.80 5.12 -7.04
C PRO A 15 4.75 6.32 -6.99
N ALA A 16 5.61 6.46 -8.00
CA ALA A 16 6.67 7.47 -8.11
C ALA A 16 6.18 8.91 -7.93
N ALA A 17 4.94 9.21 -8.34
CA ALA A 17 4.31 10.52 -8.16
C ALA A 17 4.29 11.00 -6.69
N TYR A 18 4.23 10.07 -5.72
CA TYR A 18 4.22 10.40 -4.28
C TYR A 18 5.62 10.51 -3.67
N LEU A 19 6.65 10.08 -4.40
CA LEU A 19 8.05 10.11 -3.98
C LEU A 19 8.79 11.35 -4.49
N GLY A 20 8.16 12.10 -5.40
CA GLY A 20 8.82 13.18 -6.13
C GLY A 20 9.92 12.65 -7.06
N ASP A 21 9.73 11.44 -7.60
CA ASP A 21 10.60 10.86 -8.61
C ASP A 21 9.98 11.05 -10.00
N GLY A 22 10.48 12.04 -10.74
CA GLY A 22 9.97 12.40 -12.07
C GLY A 22 10.38 11.43 -13.19
N ARG A 23 11.19 10.41 -12.91
CA ARG A 23 11.70 9.48 -13.93
C ARG A 23 10.64 8.50 -14.44
N MET A 24 9.54 8.34 -13.70
CA MET A 24 8.42 7.46 -14.04
C MET A 24 7.08 8.22 -14.08
N PRO A 25 6.86 9.10 -15.08
CA PRO A 25 5.68 9.97 -15.11
C PRO A 25 4.33 9.24 -15.22
N GLY A 26 4.34 7.98 -15.69
CA GLY A 26 3.13 7.14 -15.76
C GLY A 26 2.75 6.47 -14.43
N ASP A 27 3.66 6.43 -13.45
CA ASP A 27 3.47 5.75 -12.17
C ASP A 27 2.83 6.68 -11.13
N THR A 28 1.51 6.85 -11.28
CA THR A 28 0.72 7.87 -10.57
C THR A 28 -0.24 7.29 -9.53
N LYS A 29 -0.54 6.00 -9.60
CA LYS A 29 -1.49 5.29 -8.73
C LYS A 29 -1.24 3.80 -8.80
N TYR A 30 -1.79 3.05 -7.84
CA TYR A 30 -1.81 1.59 -7.95
C TYR A 30 -2.60 1.16 -9.18
N GLY A 31 -2.02 0.24 -9.97
CA GLY A 31 -2.61 -0.22 -11.23
C GLY A 31 -3.57 -1.41 -11.10
N PHE A 32 -3.65 -2.04 -9.92
CA PHE A 32 -4.44 -3.24 -9.69
C PHE A 32 -5.19 -3.13 -8.36
N HIS A 33 -6.51 -3.33 -8.40
CA HIS A 33 -7.38 -3.29 -7.24
C HIS A 33 -8.29 -4.52 -7.23
N LEU A 34 -8.38 -5.17 -6.08
CA LEU A 34 -9.31 -6.28 -5.84
C LEU A 34 -10.72 -5.79 -5.46
N PHE A 35 -10.86 -4.51 -5.13
CA PHE A 35 -12.10 -3.90 -4.65
C PHE A 35 -12.42 -2.65 -5.49
N GLU A 36 -13.71 -2.41 -5.72
CA GLU A 36 -14.17 -1.23 -6.47
C GLU A 36 -13.91 0.07 -5.69
N LEU A 37 -13.31 1.05 -6.35
CA LEU A 37 -12.92 2.32 -5.72
C LEU A 37 -14.07 3.33 -5.69
N THR A 38 -14.20 4.05 -4.56
CA THR A 38 -15.08 5.22 -4.44
C THR A 38 -14.31 6.54 -4.52
N THR A 39 -13.39 6.66 -5.49
CA THR A 39 -12.42 7.77 -5.61
C THR A 39 -13.05 9.16 -5.61
N ALA A 40 -13.95 9.46 -6.56
CA ALA A 40 -14.48 10.81 -6.74
C ALA A 40 -15.29 11.31 -5.50
N PRO A 41 -16.20 10.50 -4.90
CA PRO A 41 -16.85 10.89 -3.66
C PRO A 41 -15.89 11.14 -2.49
N CYS A 42 -14.85 10.30 -2.33
CA CYS A 42 -13.88 10.46 -1.25
C CYS A 42 -13.12 11.79 -1.34
N VAL A 43 -12.55 12.09 -2.50
CA VAL A 43 -11.74 13.30 -2.70
C VAL A 43 -12.60 14.56 -2.60
N ALA A 44 -13.80 14.56 -3.18
CA ALA A 44 -14.72 15.69 -3.09
C ALA A 44 -15.13 15.99 -1.65
N TRP A 45 -15.45 14.95 -0.88
CA TRP A 45 -15.81 15.08 0.54
C TRP A 45 -14.63 15.61 1.37
N LEU A 46 -13.43 15.07 1.18
CA LEU A 46 -12.23 15.55 1.86
C LEU A 46 -11.92 17.02 1.54
N GLY A 47 -12.17 17.45 0.30
CA GLY A 47 -11.97 18.84 -0.14
C GLY A 47 -12.87 19.87 0.56
N ALA A 48 -13.95 19.44 1.22
CA ALA A 48 -14.83 20.29 2.00
C ALA A 48 -14.37 20.51 3.45
N HIS A 49 -13.28 19.85 3.88
CA HIS A 49 -12.77 19.93 5.25
C HIS A 49 -11.47 20.73 5.35
N PRO A 50 -11.26 21.45 6.47
CA PRO A 50 -9.99 22.15 6.72
C PRO A 50 -8.78 21.22 6.69
N PRO A 51 -7.57 21.76 6.39
CA PRO A 51 -6.34 20.98 6.47
C PRO A 51 -6.14 20.33 7.84
N ARG A 52 -5.76 19.05 7.84
CA ARG A 52 -5.46 18.23 9.02
C ARG A 52 -6.60 18.15 10.05
N SER A 53 -7.86 18.19 9.60
CA SER A 53 -9.02 18.04 10.49
C SER A 53 -9.67 16.66 10.44
N VAL A 54 -9.38 15.85 9.40
CA VAL A 54 -10.07 14.58 9.15
C VAL A 54 -9.27 13.41 9.74
N VAL A 55 -9.96 12.51 10.44
CA VAL A 55 -9.44 11.19 10.80
C VAL A 55 -9.73 10.22 9.66
N PHE A 56 -8.68 9.68 9.04
CA PHE A 56 -8.85 8.57 8.11
C PHE A 56 -8.76 7.26 8.90
N ALA A 57 -9.67 6.31 8.65
CA ALA A 57 -9.68 4.99 9.29
C ALA A 57 -9.76 3.88 8.23
N SER A 58 -8.86 2.90 8.31
CA SER A 58 -8.85 1.74 7.43
C SER A 58 -8.11 0.57 8.07
N PHE A 59 -8.73 -0.61 8.02
CA PHE A 59 -8.16 -1.85 8.55
C PHE A 59 -7.68 -2.78 7.42
N GLY A 60 -7.48 -2.28 6.21
CA GLY A 60 -6.93 -3.07 5.10
C GLY A 60 -7.89 -4.14 4.55
N SER A 61 -7.34 -5.04 3.74
CA SER A 61 -8.11 -6.00 2.94
C SER A 61 -8.51 -7.28 3.67
N LEU A 62 -7.81 -7.64 4.76
CA LEU A 62 -7.94 -8.96 5.41
C LEU A 62 -8.42 -8.91 6.87
N SER A 63 -8.47 -7.72 7.48
CA SER A 63 -8.83 -7.59 8.90
C SER A 63 -10.29 -7.96 9.15
N ASP A 64 -10.54 -8.85 10.10
CA ASP A 64 -11.87 -9.36 10.47
C ASP A 64 -12.17 -8.93 11.91
N LEU A 65 -12.69 -7.71 12.07
CA LEU A 65 -13.11 -7.23 13.39
C LEU A 65 -14.37 -7.97 13.82
N ASP A 66 -14.41 -8.45 15.06
CA ASP A 66 -15.66 -8.97 15.61
C ASP A 66 -16.69 -7.83 15.80
N PRO A 67 -17.99 -8.12 15.95
CA PRO A 67 -19.01 -7.10 16.12
C PRO A 67 -18.82 -6.18 17.35
N SER A 68 -18.19 -6.70 18.41
CA SER A 68 -17.90 -5.92 19.61
C SER A 68 -16.79 -4.91 19.34
N ASP A 69 -15.68 -5.35 18.76
CA ASP A 69 -14.55 -4.48 18.38
C ASP A 69 -14.97 -3.45 17.31
N MET A 70 -15.77 -3.86 16.32
CA MET A 70 -16.31 -2.95 15.32
C MET A 70 -17.21 -1.88 15.96
N ARG A 71 -18.00 -2.26 16.97
CA ARG A 71 -18.80 -1.30 17.75
C ARG A 71 -17.92 -0.33 18.53
N GLU A 72 -16.87 -0.79 19.20
CA GLU A 72 -15.98 0.09 19.96
C GLU A 72 -15.27 1.11 19.05
N VAL A 73 -14.78 0.68 17.88
CA VAL A 73 -14.19 1.59 16.88
C VAL A 73 -15.22 2.58 16.33
N ALA A 74 -16.42 2.11 16.00
CA ALA A 74 -17.51 2.95 15.49
C ALA A 74 -17.87 4.06 16.49
N LEU A 75 -18.04 3.71 17.77
CA LEU A 75 -18.36 4.67 18.82
C LEU A 75 -17.17 5.61 19.09
N ALA A 76 -15.93 5.11 19.06
CA ALA A 76 -14.75 5.94 19.24
C ALA A 76 -14.60 7.04 18.18
N LEU A 77 -14.92 6.74 16.92
CA LEU A 77 -14.89 7.72 15.83
C LEU A 77 -15.92 8.85 16.05
N LEU A 78 -17.10 8.52 16.57
CA LEU A 78 -18.10 9.52 16.96
C LEU A 78 -17.64 10.34 18.18
N ASP A 79 -17.12 9.66 19.21
CA ASP A 79 -16.68 10.26 20.47
C ASP A 79 -15.46 11.20 20.27
N ALA A 80 -14.63 10.97 19.25
CA ALA A 80 -13.48 11.81 18.92
C ALA A 80 -13.86 13.23 18.42
N GLY A 81 -15.12 13.45 18.03
CA GLY A 81 -15.64 14.76 17.63
C GLY A 81 -14.92 15.40 16.43
N ALA A 82 -14.19 14.62 15.64
CA ALA A 82 -13.51 15.05 14.43
C ALA A 82 -14.22 14.47 13.20
N PRO A 83 -14.29 15.19 12.06
CA PRO A 83 -14.72 14.59 10.81
C PRO A 83 -13.89 13.35 10.50
N PHE A 84 -14.52 12.30 9.96
CA PHE A 84 -13.81 11.05 9.68
C PHE A 84 -14.21 10.42 8.35
N LEU A 85 -13.26 9.76 7.71
CA LEU A 85 -13.50 8.88 6.57
C LEU A 85 -13.13 7.46 6.99
N TRP A 86 -14.10 6.55 7.04
CA TRP A 86 -13.87 5.17 7.47
C TRP A 86 -14.17 4.18 6.34
N VAL A 87 -13.16 3.37 6.01
CA VAL A 87 -13.31 2.23 5.10
C VAL A 87 -13.84 1.02 5.87
N VAL A 88 -15.07 0.61 5.56
CA VAL A 88 -15.70 -0.61 6.07
C VAL A 88 -16.06 -1.47 4.87
N ARG A 89 -15.31 -2.55 4.64
CA ARG A 89 -15.55 -3.42 3.47
C ARG A 89 -16.98 -3.91 3.46
N SER A 90 -17.55 -4.11 2.27
CA SER A 90 -18.93 -4.59 2.12
C SER A 90 -19.18 -5.89 2.90
N SER A 91 -18.22 -6.80 2.94
CA SER A 91 -18.27 -8.05 3.72
C SER A 91 -18.41 -7.81 5.23
N GLU A 92 -17.92 -6.69 5.76
CA GLU A 92 -17.90 -6.36 7.20
C GLU A 92 -19.07 -5.46 7.61
N SER A 93 -19.71 -4.78 6.65
CA SER A 93 -20.73 -3.76 6.91
C SER A 93 -21.90 -4.22 7.78
N HIS A 94 -22.24 -5.51 7.77
CA HIS A 94 -23.29 -6.12 8.59
C HIS A 94 -22.98 -6.11 10.09
N LYS A 95 -21.72 -5.88 10.48
CA LYS A 95 -21.26 -5.82 11.88
C LYS A 95 -21.36 -4.42 12.47
N LEU A 96 -21.63 -3.40 11.66
CA LEU A 96 -21.80 -2.03 12.14
C LEU A 96 -23.03 -1.94 13.07
N PRO A 97 -22.98 -1.09 14.11
CA PRO A 97 -24.14 -0.84 14.95
C PRO A 97 -25.34 -0.35 14.12
N ALA A 98 -26.55 -0.76 14.52
CA ALA A 98 -27.78 -0.30 13.87
C ALA A 98 -27.86 1.24 13.88
N GLY A 99 -28.18 1.82 12.72
CA GLY A 99 -28.27 3.27 12.55
C GLY A 99 -26.93 4.01 12.45
N TYR A 100 -25.78 3.30 12.47
CA TYR A 100 -24.47 3.95 12.49
C TYR A 100 -24.21 4.84 11.28
N ALA A 101 -24.62 4.45 10.07
CA ALA A 101 -24.41 5.27 8.87
C ALA A 101 -25.07 6.66 8.99
N ALA A 102 -26.27 6.74 9.57
CA ALA A 102 -26.96 8.01 9.81
C ALA A 102 -26.27 8.83 10.91
N ALA A 103 -25.84 8.18 12.00
CA ALA A 103 -25.09 8.83 13.06
C ALA A 103 -23.74 9.39 12.56
N ALA A 104 -23.02 8.62 11.75
CA ALA A 104 -21.78 9.04 11.11
C ALA A 104 -22.02 10.28 10.24
N ALA A 105 -23.02 10.25 9.34
CA ALA A 105 -23.32 11.40 8.49
C ALA A 105 -23.65 12.67 9.31
N ALA A 106 -24.44 12.55 10.38
CA ALA A 106 -24.75 13.66 11.28
C ALA A 106 -23.51 14.22 12.01
N ALA A 107 -22.48 13.40 12.21
CA ALA A 107 -21.22 13.76 12.84
C ALA A 107 -20.12 14.21 11.85
N ASN A 108 -20.47 14.49 10.59
CA ASN A 108 -19.50 14.72 9.51
C ASN A 108 -18.54 13.54 9.31
N GLY A 109 -19.08 12.33 9.35
CA GLY A 109 -18.40 11.10 9.01
C GLY A 109 -18.86 10.57 7.66
N MET A 110 -17.93 10.01 6.89
CA MET A 110 -18.20 9.28 5.65
C MET A 110 -17.74 7.83 5.78
N VAL A 111 -18.64 6.88 5.54
CA VAL A 111 -18.34 5.45 5.52
C VAL A 111 -18.38 4.96 4.08
N VAL A 112 -17.30 4.31 3.61
CA VAL A 112 -17.19 3.77 2.25
C VAL A 112 -16.72 2.32 2.27
N SER A 113 -17.06 1.56 1.23
CA SER A 113 -16.63 0.16 1.11
C SER A 113 -15.13 0.03 0.82
N TRP A 114 -14.60 0.92 0.00
CA TRP A 114 -13.19 0.97 -0.39
C TRP A 114 -12.83 2.34 -0.97
N CYS A 115 -11.58 2.78 -0.82
CA CYS A 115 -11.12 4.09 -1.27
C CYS A 115 -9.71 4.02 -1.90
N PRO A 116 -9.29 5.02 -2.71
CA PRO A 116 -7.91 5.15 -3.14
C PRO A 116 -7.03 5.60 -1.97
N GLN A 117 -6.66 4.66 -1.09
CA GLN A 117 -6.04 4.94 0.21
C GLN A 117 -4.85 5.90 0.15
N LEU A 118 -3.96 5.74 -0.84
CA LEU A 118 -2.79 6.61 -0.98
C LEU A 118 -3.18 8.05 -1.38
N GLU A 119 -4.17 8.23 -2.24
CA GLU A 119 -4.72 9.55 -2.58
C GLU A 119 -5.38 10.20 -1.37
N VAL A 120 -6.13 9.42 -0.58
CA VAL A 120 -6.74 9.88 0.68
C VAL A 120 -5.67 10.31 1.68
N LEU A 121 -4.65 9.48 1.92
CA LEU A 121 -3.54 9.78 2.82
C LEU A 121 -2.75 11.03 2.38
N ALA A 122 -2.58 11.24 1.08
CA ALA A 122 -1.91 12.42 0.55
C ALA A 122 -2.79 13.69 0.57
N HIS A 123 -4.09 13.59 0.87
CA HIS A 123 -4.99 14.73 0.86
C HIS A 123 -4.72 15.66 2.07
N PRO A 124 -4.61 16.99 1.88
CA PRO A 124 -4.27 17.93 2.96
C PRO A 124 -5.22 17.94 4.16
N ALA A 125 -6.48 17.53 3.96
CA ALA A 125 -7.49 17.45 5.02
C ALA A 125 -7.21 16.33 6.05
N VAL A 126 -6.47 15.28 5.68
CA VAL A 126 -6.18 14.17 6.61
C VAL A 126 -5.20 14.63 7.68
N GLY A 127 -5.62 14.51 8.94
CA GLY A 127 -4.85 14.88 10.12
C GLY A 127 -4.15 13.69 10.78
N CYS A 128 -4.81 12.53 10.82
CA CYS A 128 -4.21 11.28 11.29
C CYS A 128 -4.85 10.06 10.63
N PHE A 129 -4.17 8.93 10.76
CA PHE A 129 -4.62 7.64 10.23
C PHE A 129 -4.81 6.59 11.33
N LEU A 130 -6.05 6.21 11.62
CA LEU A 130 -6.40 5.04 12.43
C LEU A 130 -6.22 3.77 11.60
N THR A 131 -5.25 2.95 11.96
CA THR A 131 -4.77 1.86 11.11
C THR A 131 -4.51 0.57 11.88
N HIS A 132 -4.83 -0.55 11.24
CA HIS A 132 -4.40 -1.89 11.65
C HIS A 132 -2.87 -2.11 11.63
N CYS A 133 -2.08 -1.16 11.12
CA CYS A 133 -0.62 -1.28 11.01
C CYS A 133 -0.12 -2.41 10.11
N GLY A 134 -0.89 -2.80 9.08
CA GLY A 134 -0.33 -3.60 7.99
C GLY A 134 0.82 -2.84 7.31
N TRP A 135 1.87 -3.55 6.87
CA TRP A 135 3.10 -2.91 6.39
C TRP A 135 2.87 -1.93 5.24
N ASN A 136 2.05 -2.29 4.24
CA ASN A 136 1.75 -1.40 3.11
C ASN A 136 1.09 -0.09 3.57
N SER A 137 0.03 -0.19 4.38
CA SER A 137 -0.66 0.98 4.96
C SER A 137 0.28 1.84 5.82
N THR A 138 1.18 1.21 6.56
CA THR A 138 2.18 1.91 7.39
C THR A 138 3.18 2.67 6.52
N ALA A 139 3.70 2.02 5.46
CA ALA A 139 4.62 2.64 4.53
C ALA A 139 3.97 3.81 3.77
N GLU A 140 2.72 3.68 3.35
CA GLU A 140 1.95 4.75 2.71
C GLU A 140 1.78 5.97 3.64
N ALA A 141 1.44 5.75 4.91
CA ALA A 141 1.30 6.81 5.89
C ALA A 141 2.62 7.56 6.14
N LEU A 142 3.74 6.81 6.23
CA LEU A 142 5.07 7.40 6.35
C LEU A 142 5.45 8.21 5.10
N VAL A 143 5.16 7.70 3.89
CA VAL A 143 5.37 8.42 2.63
C VAL A 143 4.52 9.68 2.53
N ALA A 144 3.28 9.64 3.02
CA ALA A 144 2.36 10.78 3.02
C ALA A 144 2.64 11.78 4.16
N GLY A 145 3.49 11.43 5.13
CA GLY A 145 3.78 12.25 6.29
C GLY A 145 2.60 12.36 7.27
N VAL A 146 1.74 11.33 7.31
CA VAL A 146 0.53 11.30 8.15
C VAL A 146 0.82 10.55 9.45
N PRO A 147 0.60 11.15 10.62
CA PRO A 147 0.77 10.46 11.90
C PRO A 147 -0.34 9.43 12.12
N MET A 148 -0.04 8.38 12.88
CA MET A 148 -0.89 7.19 13.00
C MET A 148 -1.47 7.01 14.41
N VAL A 149 -2.69 6.47 14.46
CA VAL A 149 -3.26 5.83 15.64
C VAL A 149 -3.24 4.33 15.35
N ALA A 150 -2.32 3.63 15.99
CA ALA A 150 -2.02 2.23 15.71
C ALA A 150 -2.93 1.30 16.51
N LEU A 151 -3.80 0.55 15.82
CA LEU A 151 -4.70 -0.47 16.38
C LEU A 151 -4.39 -1.85 15.76
N PRO A 152 -3.24 -2.47 16.10
CA PRO A 152 -2.79 -3.71 15.49
C PRO A 152 -3.64 -4.91 15.90
N GLN A 153 -3.88 -5.84 14.97
CA GLN A 153 -4.72 -7.02 15.19
C GLN A 153 -3.92 -8.33 15.23
N TRP A 154 -3.11 -8.62 14.21
CA TRP A 154 -2.43 -9.92 14.08
C TRP A 154 -1.12 -9.85 13.28
N THR A 155 -0.41 -10.98 13.15
CA THR A 155 0.84 -11.14 12.38
C THR A 155 1.93 -10.13 12.76
N ASP A 156 2.43 -9.33 11.82
CA ASP A 156 3.49 -8.33 11.96
C ASP A 156 2.95 -6.98 12.48
N GLN A 157 1.63 -6.79 12.51
CA GLN A 157 1.02 -5.52 12.88
C GLN A 157 1.41 -5.02 14.28
N PRO A 158 1.50 -5.86 15.33
CA PRO A 158 1.94 -5.39 16.64
C PRO A 158 3.38 -4.86 16.64
N MET A 159 4.25 -5.43 15.82
CA MET A 159 5.63 -4.95 15.64
C MET A 159 5.63 -3.61 14.90
N ASN A 160 4.86 -3.49 13.83
CA ASN A 160 4.74 -2.22 13.11
C ASN A 160 4.20 -1.10 14.03
N ALA A 161 3.20 -1.41 14.86
CA ALA A 161 2.65 -0.48 15.85
C ALA A 161 3.69 -0.05 16.90
N GLU A 162 4.54 -0.98 17.35
CA GLU A 162 5.66 -0.67 18.25
C GLU A 162 6.64 0.32 17.59
N TYR A 163 6.96 0.12 16.32
CA TYR A 163 7.83 1.05 15.59
C TYR A 163 7.18 2.42 15.41
N VAL A 164 5.88 2.48 15.11
CA VAL A 164 5.13 3.74 15.02
C VAL A 164 5.25 4.56 16.29
N GLU A 165 5.06 3.93 17.46
CA GLU A 165 5.06 4.62 18.75
C GLU A 165 6.47 4.87 19.30
N ALA A 166 7.29 3.83 19.41
CA ALA A 166 8.54 3.86 20.19
C ALA A 166 9.78 4.20 19.37
N VAL A 167 9.79 3.90 18.05
CA VAL A 167 10.99 4.07 17.20
C VAL A 167 10.88 5.32 16.35
N TRP A 168 9.77 5.48 15.64
CA TRP A 168 9.55 6.61 14.74
C TRP A 168 8.93 7.80 15.44
N GLY A 169 8.24 7.58 16.56
CA GLY A 169 7.48 8.62 17.25
C GLY A 169 6.49 9.30 16.31
N ALA A 170 5.90 8.56 15.38
CA ALA A 170 5.01 9.06 14.33
C ALA A 170 3.54 8.77 14.65
N GLY A 171 3.22 8.54 15.92
CA GLY A 171 1.89 8.17 16.35
C GLY A 171 1.87 7.57 17.75
N VAL A 172 0.71 7.03 18.11
CA VAL A 172 0.48 6.31 19.36
C VAL A 172 -0.07 4.93 19.07
N ARG A 173 0.17 3.98 19.98
CA ARG A 173 -0.43 2.65 19.91
C ARG A 173 -1.59 2.55 20.90
N VAL A 174 -2.76 2.16 20.39
CA VAL A 174 -3.95 1.89 21.20
C VAL A 174 -3.65 0.66 22.06
N ARG A 175 -3.89 0.77 23.38
CA ARG A 175 -3.68 -0.35 24.30
C ARG A 175 -4.88 -1.32 24.26
N PRO A 176 -4.65 -2.63 24.40
CA PRO A 176 -5.73 -3.62 24.44
C PRO A 176 -6.72 -3.38 25.59
N ALA A 177 -7.96 -3.80 25.39
CA ALA A 177 -8.98 -3.72 26.44
C ALA A 177 -8.64 -4.70 27.60
N ALA A 178 -8.78 -4.22 28.84
CA ALA A 178 -8.46 -5.03 30.03
C ALA A 178 -9.35 -6.29 30.18
N ALA A 179 -10.57 -6.25 29.64
CA ALA A 179 -11.55 -7.34 29.71
C ALA A 179 -11.45 -8.34 28.53
N GLY A 180 -10.42 -8.23 27.69
CA GLY A 180 -10.36 -8.90 26.38
C GLY A 180 -10.99 -8.05 25.27
N GLY A 181 -10.70 -8.39 24.02
CA GLY A 181 -11.04 -7.59 22.84
C GLY A 181 -9.88 -6.68 22.37
N LEU A 182 -10.04 -6.09 21.19
CA LEU A 182 -8.98 -5.35 20.51
C LEU A 182 -8.65 -4.04 21.20
N ALA A 183 -9.67 -3.23 21.54
CA ALA A 183 -9.51 -2.00 22.31
C ALA A 183 -10.87 -1.47 22.81
N ALA A 184 -10.84 -0.74 23.93
CA ALA A 184 -12.00 0.00 24.39
C ALA A 184 -12.17 1.31 23.59
N ARG A 185 -13.41 1.74 23.35
CA ARG A 185 -13.74 2.97 22.61
C ARG A 185 -13.02 4.19 23.17
N ALA A 186 -12.92 4.29 24.49
CA ALA A 186 -12.31 5.41 25.18
C ALA A 186 -10.80 5.48 24.89
N GLU A 187 -10.15 4.33 24.74
CA GLU A 187 -8.73 4.23 24.45
C GLU A 187 -8.43 4.56 22.97
N VAL A 188 -9.29 4.13 22.05
CA VAL A 188 -9.23 4.54 20.63
C VAL A 188 -9.47 6.05 20.49
N ALA A 189 -10.52 6.58 21.11
CA ALA A 189 -10.85 8.01 21.06
C ALA A 189 -9.73 8.87 21.68
N ARG A 190 -9.16 8.43 22.81
CA ARG A 190 -7.99 9.07 23.43
C ARG A 190 -6.79 9.10 22.48
N GLY A 191 -6.52 8.00 21.78
CA GLY A 191 -5.44 7.92 20.80
C GLY A 191 -5.64 8.90 19.63
N ILE A 192 -6.87 9.00 19.13
CA ILE A 192 -7.23 9.98 18.08
C ILE A 192 -7.01 11.41 18.58
N GLU A 193 -7.54 11.75 19.76
CA GLU A 193 -7.40 13.09 20.32
C GLU A 193 -5.94 13.45 20.59
N GLU A 194 -5.15 12.53 21.13
CA GLU A 194 -3.72 12.74 21.39
C GLU A 194 -2.94 13.04 20.11
N VAL A 195 -3.18 12.29 19.02
CA VAL A 195 -2.48 12.51 17.75
C VAL A 195 -2.96 13.80 17.06
N MET A 196 -4.26 14.09 17.12
CA MET A 196 -4.86 15.24 16.42
C MET A 196 -4.62 16.57 17.13
N ARG A 197 -4.71 16.59 18.46
CA ARG A 197 -4.81 17.81 19.27
C ARG A 197 -4.06 17.76 20.61
N GLY A 198 -3.57 16.59 21.01
CA GLY A 198 -2.82 16.42 22.26
C GLY A 198 -1.49 17.15 22.30
N GLU A 199 -0.84 17.11 23.47
CA GLU A 199 0.40 17.85 23.74
C GLU A 199 1.52 17.45 22.77
N ARG A 200 1.61 16.16 22.41
CA ARG A 200 2.61 15.65 21.47
C ARG A 200 2.15 15.65 20.01
N SER A 201 0.95 16.13 19.69
CA SER A 201 0.44 16.20 18.31
C SER A 201 1.43 16.89 17.35
N GLY A 202 2.06 17.99 17.79
CA GLY A 202 3.07 18.69 17.00
C GLY A 202 4.34 17.85 16.76
N GLU A 203 4.73 17.01 17.72
CA GLU A 203 5.87 16.10 17.62
C GLU A 203 5.58 14.99 16.61
N TYR A 204 4.44 14.30 16.71
CA TYR A 204 4.07 13.22 15.79
C TYR A 204 4.06 13.69 14.33
N ARG A 205 3.53 14.89 14.08
CA ARG A 205 3.51 15.50 12.74
C ARG A 205 4.91 15.80 12.20
N ARG A 206 5.81 16.36 13.03
CA ARG A 206 7.20 16.61 12.62
C ARG A 206 7.93 15.31 12.32
N ASN A 207 7.72 14.28 13.14
CA ASN A 207 8.35 12.99 12.95
C ASN A 207 7.83 12.28 11.68
N ALA A 208 6.51 12.29 11.45
CA ALA A 208 5.92 11.75 10.23
C ALA A 208 6.46 12.47 8.98
N ALA A 209 6.55 13.80 8.99
CA ALA A 209 7.14 14.57 7.90
C ALA A 209 8.64 14.25 7.68
N ALA A 210 9.41 14.04 8.75
CA ALA A 210 10.81 13.64 8.62
C ALA A 210 10.97 12.25 7.99
N TRP A 211 10.06 11.31 8.28
CA TRP A 211 10.05 9.99 7.64
C TRP A 211 9.60 10.04 6.18
N MET A 212 8.65 10.91 5.84
CA MET A 212 8.29 11.20 4.45
C MET A 212 9.51 11.63 3.64
N GLU A 213 10.31 12.58 4.14
CA GLU A 213 11.51 13.04 3.43
C GLU A 213 12.58 11.95 3.30
N LYS A 214 12.76 11.12 4.34
CA LYS A 214 13.67 9.97 4.26
C LYS A 214 13.22 8.95 3.21
N ALA A 215 11.92 8.65 3.17
CA ALA A 215 11.34 7.72 2.20
C ALA A 215 11.52 8.23 0.76
N ARG A 216 11.25 9.53 0.53
CA ARG A 216 11.48 10.21 -0.75
C ARG A 216 12.96 10.19 -1.16
N ALA A 217 13.85 10.53 -0.24
CA ALA A 217 15.29 10.54 -0.49
C ALA A 217 15.87 9.14 -0.79
N ALA A 218 15.29 8.07 -0.22
CA ALA A 218 15.71 6.70 -0.51
C ALA A 218 15.39 6.29 -1.95
N SER A 219 14.27 6.74 -2.51
CA SER A 219 13.79 6.34 -3.85
C SER A 219 14.27 7.24 -5.00
N ARG A 220 14.54 8.52 -4.76
CA ARG A 220 15.05 9.44 -5.78
C ARG A 220 16.40 8.99 -6.34
N GLU A 221 16.77 9.54 -7.49
CA GLU A 221 18.05 9.25 -8.16
C GLU A 221 19.24 9.39 -7.19
N GLY A 222 20.08 8.36 -7.17
CA GLY A 222 21.22 8.27 -6.26
C GLY A 222 20.86 7.88 -4.83
N GLY A 223 19.58 7.69 -4.49
CA GLY A 223 19.08 7.21 -3.21
C GLY A 223 19.45 5.76 -2.90
N SER A 224 19.22 5.32 -1.66
CA SER A 224 19.59 3.95 -1.25
C SER A 224 18.80 2.86 -1.97
N SER A 225 17.49 3.06 -2.17
CA SER A 225 16.62 2.13 -2.91
C SER A 225 16.99 2.11 -4.39
N ASP A 226 17.16 3.30 -4.98
CA ASP A 226 17.58 3.48 -6.37
C ASP A 226 18.89 2.73 -6.68
N ARG A 227 19.92 2.93 -5.86
CA ARG A 227 21.21 2.22 -6.00
C ARG A 227 21.07 0.71 -5.82
N ASN A 228 20.26 0.26 -4.87
CA ASN A 228 20.05 -1.17 -4.63
C ASN A 228 19.34 -1.85 -5.82
N ILE A 229 18.36 -1.18 -6.43
CA ILE A 229 17.69 -1.66 -7.64
C ILE A 229 18.67 -1.67 -8.81
N ALA A 230 19.45 -0.60 -9.01
CA ALA A 230 20.45 -0.53 -10.07
C ALA A 230 21.50 -1.65 -9.96
N GLU A 231 21.99 -1.92 -8.75
CA GLU A 231 22.92 -3.02 -8.47
C GLU A 231 22.28 -4.39 -8.76
N PHE A 232 21.03 -4.61 -8.35
CA PHE A 232 20.31 -5.84 -8.66
C PHE A 232 20.19 -6.03 -10.18
N VAL A 233 19.73 -5.01 -10.91
CA VAL A 233 19.59 -5.05 -12.37
C VAL A 233 20.94 -5.33 -13.04
N ALA A 234 22.01 -4.65 -12.64
CA ALA A 234 23.35 -4.87 -13.19
C ALA A 234 23.83 -6.32 -13.05
N ASN A 235 23.54 -6.97 -11.92
CA ASN A 235 23.91 -8.36 -11.66
C ASN A 235 23.01 -9.39 -12.36
N THR A 236 21.85 -8.97 -12.88
CA THR A 236 20.93 -9.85 -13.64
C THR A 236 21.08 -9.74 -15.16
N LYS A 237 21.81 -8.73 -15.67
CA LYS A 237 22.09 -8.64 -17.10
C LYS A 237 22.97 -9.82 -17.52
N PRO A 238 22.60 -10.58 -18.56
CA PRO A 238 23.47 -11.63 -19.08
C PRO A 238 24.80 -11.02 -19.48
N THR A 239 25.89 -11.48 -18.87
CA THR A 239 27.22 -11.29 -19.46
C THR A 239 27.26 -12.07 -20.78
N ASP A 240 27.98 -11.59 -21.80
CA ASP A 240 28.10 -12.28 -23.11
C ASP A 240 28.52 -13.77 -23.00
N ALA A 241 29.18 -14.15 -21.89
CA ALA A 241 29.51 -15.53 -21.55
C ALA A 241 28.29 -16.44 -21.24
N HIS A 242 27.19 -15.91 -20.69
CA HIS A 242 25.99 -16.67 -20.35
C HIS A 242 25.06 -16.89 -21.56
N VAL A 243 24.99 -15.90 -22.46
CA VAL A 243 24.14 -15.99 -23.67
C VAL A 243 24.65 -17.10 -24.61
N SER A 244 25.96 -17.23 -24.75
CA SER A 244 26.60 -18.27 -25.57
C SER A 244 26.49 -19.70 -25.00
N GLN A 245 26.26 -19.83 -23.69
CA GLN A 245 26.06 -21.13 -23.02
C GLN A 245 24.61 -21.61 -23.05
N VAL A 246 23.64 -20.69 -22.95
CA VAL A 246 22.20 -21.03 -22.91
C VAL A 246 21.60 -21.12 -24.31
N TYR A 247 22.07 -20.29 -25.24
CA TYR A 247 21.65 -20.30 -26.64
C TYR A 247 22.88 -20.50 -27.53
N PRO A 248 23.33 -21.75 -27.76
CA PRO A 248 24.36 -22.00 -28.75
C PRO A 248 23.88 -21.50 -30.12
N PRO A 249 24.76 -20.91 -30.94
CA PRO A 249 24.38 -20.40 -32.26
C PRO A 249 23.74 -21.54 -33.09
N PRO A 250 22.73 -21.24 -33.93
CA PRO A 250 22.05 -22.26 -34.70
C PRO A 250 23.06 -23.04 -35.54
N VAL A 251 23.15 -24.35 -35.28
CA VAL A 251 23.98 -25.26 -36.06
C VAL A 251 23.39 -25.29 -37.46
N ARG A 252 24.04 -24.62 -38.43
CA ARG A 252 23.67 -24.76 -39.83
C ARG A 252 23.85 -26.23 -40.21
N PRO A 253 22.81 -26.94 -40.66
CA PRO A 253 23.00 -28.30 -41.13
C PRO A 253 23.95 -28.26 -42.33
N LYS A 254 25.03 -29.04 -42.29
CA LYS A 254 25.82 -29.34 -43.48
C LYS A 254 24.93 -30.19 -44.40
N ILE A 255 24.27 -29.53 -45.35
CA ILE A 255 23.55 -30.22 -46.42
C ILE A 255 24.62 -30.91 -47.28
N ALA A 256 24.72 -32.23 -47.20
CA ALA A 256 25.51 -33.01 -48.13
C ALA A 256 24.89 -32.90 -49.54
N PRO A 257 25.69 -32.75 -50.61
CA PRO A 257 25.16 -32.67 -51.96
C PRO A 257 24.44 -33.99 -52.32
N ARG A 258 23.18 -33.89 -52.74
CA ARG A 258 22.41 -35.04 -53.22
C ARG A 258 23.00 -35.54 -54.56
N PRO A 259 23.10 -36.87 -54.79
CA PRO A 259 23.49 -37.39 -56.09
C PRO A 259 22.38 -37.13 -57.13
N LEU A 260 22.79 -36.63 -58.29
CA LEU A 260 21.94 -36.44 -59.47
C LEU A 260 21.50 -37.81 -60.00
N TYR A 261 20.23 -38.16 -59.80
CA TYR A 261 19.62 -39.28 -60.51
C TYR A 261 19.22 -38.84 -61.93
N LYS A 262 19.75 -39.56 -62.92
CA LYS A 262 19.43 -39.40 -64.35
C LYS A 262 17.96 -39.70 -64.59
N ALA A 263 17.27 -38.82 -65.31
CA ALA A 263 15.92 -39.05 -65.79
C ALA A 263 15.90 -40.21 -66.80
N GLN A 264 15.08 -41.23 -66.52
CA GLN A 264 14.67 -42.22 -67.52
C GLN A 264 13.17 -42.06 -67.79
N ASN A 265 12.87 -41.97 -69.08
CA ASN A 265 11.57 -41.77 -69.70
C ASN A 265 10.56 -42.85 -69.32
N CYS A 266 9.33 -42.44 -68.99
CA CYS A 266 8.13 -43.24 -69.25
C CYS A 266 7.00 -42.32 -69.74
N ARG A 267 6.45 -42.68 -70.89
CA ARG A 267 5.41 -42.00 -71.69
C ARG A 267 4.00 -42.14 -71.07
N PRO A 268 3.01 -41.36 -71.55
CA PRO A 268 1.68 -41.23 -70.95
C PRO A 268 0.65 -42.23 -71.51
N SER A 269 -0.34 -42.59 -70.67
CA SER A 269 -1.61 -43.23 -71.05
C SER A 269 -2.68 -42.70 -70.09
N LEU A 270 -3.53 -41.75 -70.49
CA LEU A 270 -4.89 -41.98 -71.02
C LEU A 270 -5.72 -42.97 -70.19
N TYR A 271 -6.78 -42.49 -69.51
CA TYR A 271 -8.19 -42.63 -69.96
C TYR A 271 -9.18 -41.86 -69.05
N HIS A 272 -10.16 -41.24 -69.72
CA HIS A 272 -11.44 -40.66 -69.24
C HIS A 272 -12.27 -41.65 -68.39
N LYS A 273 -13.21 -41.25 -67.53
CA LYS A 273 -14.31 -40.27 -67.64
C LYS A 273 -14.65 -39.68 -66.28
#